data_AF-A0A559QMD1-F1
#
_entry.id   AF-A0A559QMD1-F1
#
_cell.length_a   1.000
_cell.length_b   1.000
_cell.length_c   1.000
_cell.angle_alpha   90.00
_cell.angle_beta   90.00
_cell.angle_gamma   90.00
#
_symmetry.space_group_name_H-M   'P 1'
#
loop_
_entity.id
_entity.type
_entity.pdbx_description
1 polymer ?
#
loop_
_entity_poly.entity_id
_entity_poly.type
_entity_poly.pdbx_seq_one_letter_code
_entity_poly.pdbx_strand_id
1 'polypeptide(L)' 'MSSHPDVVQIQIEGGYESGDCSKVHAAIRKGDEHLISAALSSYAMGKPIKVWLNESDSYFPSQKRCVITMITLS' A
#
# COMPACT_ATOMS: atom_id res chain seq x y z
N MET A 1 -4.29 6.38 -17.04
CA MET A 1 -4.32 6.15 -15.57
C MET A 1 -5.39 5.11 -15.30
N SER A 2 -5.02 3.84 -15.17
CA SER A 2 -5.98 2.77 -14.88
C SER A 2 -6.20 2.73 -13.36
N SER A 3 -7.20 3.48 -12.89
CA SER A 3 -7.65 3.39 -11.49
C SER A 3 -8.39 2.07 -11.32
N HIS A 4 -7.95 1.23 -10.39
CA HIS A 4 -8.64 -0.01 -10.06
C HIS A 4 -9.80 0.33 -9.11
N PRO A 5 -11.04 -0.12 -9.38
CA PRO A 5 -12.25 0.41 -8.73
C PRO A 5 -12.26 0.24 -7.21
N ASP A 6 -11.58 -0.80 -6.69
CA ASP A 6 -11.71 -1.22 -5.30
C ASP A 6 -10.51 -0.88 -4.41
N VAL A 7 -9.56 -0.08 -4.91
CA VAL A 7 -8.33 0.23 -4.18
C VAL A 7 -7.96 1.71 -4.25
N VAL A 8 -7.24 2.16 -3.24
CA VAL A 8 -6.52 3.43 -3.20
C VAL A 8 -5.04 3.11 -3.39
N GLN A 9 -4.49 3.46 -4.54
CA GLN A 9 -3.07 3.22 -4.83
C GLN A 9 -2.20 4.26 -4.12
N ILE A 10 -1.12 3.81 -3.49
CA ILE A 10 -0.08 4.64 -2.93
C ILE A 10 1.27 4.32 -3.57
N GLN A 11 2.12 5.35 -3.69
CA GLN A 11 3.50 5.20 -4.10
C GLN A 11 4.35 4.87 -2.88
N ILE A 12 5.24 3.88 -3.01
CA ILE A 12 6.19 3.52 -1.98
C ILE A 12 7.52 4.21 -2.29
N GLU A 13 8.05 4.93 -1.31
CA GLU A 13 9.39 5.50 -1.32
C GLU A 13 10.22 4.81 -0.23
N GLY A 14 11.42 4.34 -0.56
CA GLY A 14 12.30 3.60 0.37
C GLY A 14 12.31 2.07 0.19
N GLY A 15 11.37 1.52 -0.58
CA GLY A 15 11.27 0.07 -0.84
C GLY A 15 10.78 -0.73 0.37
N TYR A 16 10.81 -2.06 0.27
CA TYR A 16 10.51 -2.99 1.38
C TYR A 16 11.48 -4.18 1.37
N GLU A 17 11.61 -4.83 2.53
CA GLU A 17 12.68 -5.80 2.81
C GLU A 17 12.48 -7.18 2.15
N SER A 18 11.26 -7.60 1.83
CA SER A 18 11.04 -8.92 1.23
C SER A 18 9.73 -9.00 0.45
N GLY A 19 9.78 -9.72 -0.67
CA GLY A 19 8.59 -10.21 -1.35
C GLY A 19 8.53 -9.95 -2.86
N ASP A 20 7.60 -10.63 -3.51
CA ASP A 20 7.44 -10.63 -4.97
C ASP A 20 6.58 -9.45 -5.48
N CYS A 21 6.15 -8.56 -4.58
CA CYS A 21 5.31 -7.40 -4.92
C CYS A 21 6.05 -6.34 -5.78
N SER A 22 5.37 -5.24 -6.12
CA SER A 22 5.99 -4.06 -6.74
C SER A 22 6.65 -3.17 -5.68
N LYS A 23 7.96 -2.92 -5.83
CA LYS A 23 8.74 -2.00 -4.96
C LYS A 23 8.35 -0.52 -5.05
N VAL A 24 7.50 -0.16 -6.02
CA VAL A 24 7.13 1.22 -6.31
C VAL A 24 5.66 1.50 -5.98
N HIS A 25 4.81 0.48 -6.06
CA HIS A 25 3.37 0.64 -5.94
C HIS A 25 2.78 -0.36 -4.95
N ALA A 26 1.94 0.14 -4.06
CA ALA A 26 1.03 -0.67 -3.26
C ALA A 26 -0.36 -0.03 -3.26
N ALA A 27 -1.34 -0.72 -2.73
CA ALA A 27 -2.67 -0.14 -2.59
C ALA A 27 -3.36 -0.60 -1.31
N ILE A 28 -4.32 0.18 -0.86
CA ILE A 28 -5.20 -0.15 0.27
C ILE A 28 -6.57 -0.46 -0.32
N ARG A 29 -7.25 -1.52 0.13
CA ARG A 29 -8.62 -1.78 -0.31
C ARG A 29 -9.52 -0.66 0.22
N LYS A 30 -10.48 -0.21 -0.59
CA LYS A 30 -11.39 0.88 -0.17
C LYS A 30 -12.20 0.54 1.08
N GLY A 31 -12.45 -0.75 1.34
CA GLY A 31 -13.10 -1.21 2.58
C GLY A 31 -12.24 -1.03 3.84
N ASP A 32 -10.93 -0.88 3.71
CA ASP A 32 -10.02 -0.69 4.84
C ASP A 32 -9.83 0.80 5.16
N GLU A 33 -10.93 1.49 5.46
CA GLU A 33 -10.95 2.95 5.74
C GLU A 33 -9.98 3.35 6.86
N HIS A 34 -9.77 2.46 7.85
CA HIS A 34 -8.80 2.65 8.92
C HIS A 34 -7.35 2.73 8.41
N LEU A 35 -6.98 1.89 7.45
CA LEU A 35 -5.64 1.91 6.84
C LEU A 35 -5.46 3.15 5.96
N ILE A 36 -6.50 3.54 5.21
CA ILE A 36 -6.49 4.78 4.42
C ILE A 36 -6.27 5.99 5.35
N SER A 37 -7.02 6.04 6.45
CA SER A 37 -6.90 7.11 7.45
C SER A 37 -5.52 7.16 8.09
N ALA A 38 -4.93 5.99 8.40
CA ALA A 38 -3.57 5.90 8.95
C ALA A 38 -2.51 6.39 7.95
N ALA A 39 -2.62 5.99 6.68
CA ALA A 39 -1.71 6.43 5.63
C ALA A 39 -1.78 7.95 5.42
N LEU A 40 -3.00 8.51 5.34
CA LEU A 40 -3.21 9.96 5.20
C LEU A 40 -2.69 10.74 6.41
N SER A 41 -2.97 10.26 7.62
CA SER A 41 -2.50 10.91 8.85
C SER A 41 -0.98 10.93 8.90
N SER A 42 -0.33 9.82 8.54
CA SER A 42 1.12 9.73 8.55
C SER A 42 1.78 10.64 7.51
N TYR A 43 1.17 10.74 6.32
CA TYR A 43 1.57 11.68 5.28
C TYR A 43 1.45 13.13 5.76
N ALA A 44 0.31 13.49 6.38
CA ALA A 44 0.10 14.82 6.95
C ALA A 44 1.08 15.16 8.08
N MET A 45 1.51 14.15 8.84
CA MET A 45 2.51 14.30 9.91
C MET A 45 3.97 14.28 9.41
N GLY A 46 4.20 13.99 8.13
CA GLY A 46 5.54 13.82 7.57
C GLY A 46 6.33 12.67 8.21
N LYS A 47 5.63 11.67 8.76
CA LYS A 47 6.26 10.53 9.44
C LYS A 47 6.40 9.33 8.51
N PRO A 48 7.58 8.68 8.48
CA PRO A 48 7.73 7.43 7.75
C PRO A 48 6.90 6.33 8.40
N ILE A 49 6.23 5.53 7.57
CA ILE A 49 5.46 4.36 7.99
C ILE A 49 6.09 3.09 7.45
N LYS A 50 5.93 2.01 8.21
CA LYS A 50 6.18 0.66 7.71
C LYS A 50 4.86 0.05 7.28
N VAL A 51 4.88 -0.62 6.13
CA VAL A 51 3.70 -1.27 5.54
C VAL A 51 3.98 -2.74 5.31
N TRP A 52 2.97 -3.57 5.48
CA TRP A 52 3.02 -5.00 5.15
C TRP A 52 2.17 -5.25 3.93
N LEU A 53 2.76 -5.93 2.96
CA LEU A 53 2.11 -6.28 1.70
C LEU A 53 1.67 -7.73 1.71
N ASN A 54 0.49 -8.01 1.18
CA ASN A 54 0.01 -9.37 0.97
C ASN A 54 0.25 -9.78 -0.49
N GLU A 55 1.19 -10.69 -0.70
CA GLU A 55 1.51 -11.23 -2.03
C GLU A 55 0.37 -12.02 -2.66
N SER A 56 -0.48 -12.63 -1.84
CA SER A 56 -1.64 -13.39 -2.31
C SER A 56 -2.77 -12.48 -2.78
N ASP A 57 -2.76 -11.21 -2.38
CA ASP A 57 -3.77 -10.22 -2.74
C ASP A 57 -3.17 -9.12 -3.64
N SER A 58 -3.13 -9.41 -4.95
CA SER A 58 -2.69 -8.46 -5.97
C SER A 58 -3.86 -7.88 -6.76
N TYR A 59 -3.94 -6.55 -6.83
CA TYR A 59 -4.95 -5.84 -7.63
C TYR A 59 -4.49 -5.61 -9.07
N PHE A 60 -3.20 -5.87 -9.35
CA PHE A 60 -2.65 -5.86 -10.69
C PHE A 60 -1.61 -6.99 -10.83
N PRO A 61 -2.07 -8.24 -11.10
CA PRO A 61 -1.20 -9.42 -11.09
C PRO A 61 -0.01 -9.34 -12.05
N SER A 62 -0.21 -8.76 -13.24
CA SER A 62 0.84 -8.63 -14.27
C SER A 62 1.98 -7.69 -13.89
N GLN A 63 1.79 -6.83 -12.88
CA GLN A 63 2.84 -5.96 -12.34
C GLN A 63 3.13 -6.25 -10.86
N LYS A 64 2.61 -7.38 -10.35
CA LYS A 64 2.73 -7.82 -8.96
C LYS A 64 2.38 -6.71 -7.96
N ARG A 65 1.39 -5.86 -8.26
CA ARG A 65 1.00 -4.78 -7.34
C ARG A 65 0.09 -5.33 -6.25
N CYS A 66 0.59 -5.30 -5.02
CA CYS A 66 -0.04 -5.93 -3.87
C CYS A 66 -0.82 -4.95 -3.00
N VAL A 67 -1.72 -5.50 -2.19
CA VAL A 67 -2.50 -4.76 -1.20
C VAL A 67 -1.76 -4.69 0.14
N ILE A 68 -1.90 -3.57 0.83
CA ILE A 68 -1.41 -3.33 2.18
C ILE A 68 -2.39 -3.92 3.18
N THR A 69 -1.90 -4.78 4.07
CA THR A 69 -2.70 -5.40 5.14
C THR A 69 -2.44 -4.79 6.50
N MET A 70 -1.32 -4.10 6.69
CA MET A 70 -0.99 -3.44 7.94
C MET A 70 -0.12 -2.22 7.71
N ILE A 71 -0.31 -1.20 8.54
CA ILE A 71 0.51 0.00 8.62
C ILE A 71 0.93 0.19 10.08
N THR A 72 2.21 0.43 10.32
CA THR A 72 2.71 0.84 11.65
C THR A 72 3.48 2.14 11.54
N LEU A 73 3.29 2.98 12.55
CA LEU A 73 4.05 4.20 12.74
C LEU A 73 5.46 3.85 13.24
N SER A 74 6.47 4.50 12.65
CA SER A 74 7.87 4.41 13.10
C SER A 74 8.17 5.45 14.18
#